data_AF-A0A0T9RRT2-F1
#
_entry.id   AF-A0A0T9RRT2-F1
#
_cell.length_a   1.000
_cell.length_b   1.000
_cell.length_c   1.000
_cell.angle_alpha   90.00
_cell.angle_beta   90.00
_cell.angle_gamma   90.00
#
_symmetry.space_group_name_H-M   'P 1'
#
loop_
_entity.id
_entity.type
_entity.pdbx_description
1 polymer ?
#
loop_
_entity_poly.entity_id
_entity_poly.type
_entity_poly.pdbx_seq_one_letter_code
_entity_poly.pdbx_strand_id
1 'polypeptide(L)'
;MYATRQNMVDAFGEKECIALTDRNFSGQIDDYVMDVKLTQASAEIDSYLAGRYPTPWPDTPGILVGRCCDIARYLLCGAGTQSTEEYT
;
A
#
# COMPACT_ATOMS: atom_id res chain seq x y z
N MET A 1 0.48 -1.68 10.48
CA MET A 1 0.82 -1.79 9.05
C MET A 1 0.90 -3.26 8.68
N TYR A 2 0.26 -3.67 7.59
CA TYR A 2 0.14 -5.10 7.23
C TYR A 2 1.23 -5.58 6.27
N ALA A 3 1.78 -4.72 5.41
CA ALA A 3 2.86 -5.07 4.49
C ALA A 3 4.10 -4.20 4.71
N THR A 4 5.26 -4.71 4.30
CA THR A 4 6.56 -4.01 4.38
C THR A 4 7.10 -3.69 2.99
N ARG A 5 8.15 -2.86 2.93
CA ARG A 5 8.95 -2.63 1.72
C ARG A 5 9.39 -3.93 1.05
N GLN A 6 9.88 -4.90 1.84
CA GLN A 6 10.36 -6.16 1.28
C GLN A 6 9.22 -6.91 0.58
N ASN A 7 8.01 -6.89 1.14
CA ASN A 7 6.84 -7.52 0.51
C ASN A 7 6.49 -6.87 -0.83
N MET A 8 6.64 -5.54 -0.96
CA MET A 8 6.45 -4.82 -2.23
C MET A 8 7.50 -5.23 -3.26
N VAL A 9 8.77 -5.35 -2.83
CA VAL A 9 9.88 -5.78 -3.70
C VAL A 9 9.70 -7.25 -4.11
N ASP A 10 9.27 -8.12 -3.20
CA ASP A 10 9.04 -9.54 -3.49
C ASP A 10 7.83 -9.73 -4.43
N ALA A 11 6.80 -8.88 -4.32
CA ALA A 11 5.60 -8.96 -5.15
C ALA A 11 5.75 -8.33 -6.56
N PHE A 12 6.42 -7.17 -6.65
CA PHE A 12 6.46 -6.36 -7.89
C PHE A 12 7.88 -6.16 -8.45
N GLY A 13 8.91 -6.45 -7.66
CA GLY A 13 10.31 -6.24 -8.02
C GLY A 13 10.82 -4.84 -7.71
N GLU A 14 12.13 -4.74 -7.55
CA GLU A 14 12.81 -3.51 -7.15
C GLU A 14 12.67 -2.39 -8.19
N LYS A 15 12.75 -2.72 -9.48
CA LYS A 15 12.63 -1.74 -10.58
C LYS A 15 11.27 -1.03 -10.58
N GLU A 16 10.20 -1.77 -10.36
CA GLU A 16 8.86 -1.19 -10.30
C GLU A 16 8.69 -0.34 -9.04
N CYS A 17 9.19 -0.82 -7.90
CA CYS A 17 9.20 -0.05 -6.65
C CYS A 17 9.92 1.31 -6.81
N ILE A 18 11.08 1.33 -7.48
CA ILE A 18 11.80 2.58 -7.81
C ILE A 18 10.91 3.47 -8.68
N ALA A 19 10.38 2.95 -9.80
CA ALA A 19 9.57 3.74 -10.72
C ALA A 19 8.33 4.37 -10.05
N LEU A 20 7.76 3.70 -9.06
CA LEU A 20 6.56 4.14 -8.34
C LEU A 20 6.86 5.14 -7.21
N THR A 21 8.05 5.11 -6.62
CA THR A 21 8.38 5.89 -5.42
C THR A 21 9.38 7.01 -5.69
N ASP A 22 10.21 6.88 -6.72
CA ASP A 22 11.30 7.79 -7.04
C ASP A 22 10.82 9.10 -7.68
N ARG A 23 10.27 9.99 -6.85
CA ARG A 23 9.79 11.31 -7.28
C ARG A 23 10.92 12.29 -7.60
N ASN A 24 12.12 12.02 -7.07
CA ASN A 24 13.28 12.90 -7.18
C ASN A 24 14.30 12.42 -8.22
N PHE A 25 13.98 11.36 -8.99
CA PHE A 25 14.87 10.76 -9.99
C PHE A 25 16.24 10.35 -9.41
N SER A 26 16.23 9.88 -8.17
CA SER A 26 17.38 9.37 -7.41
C SER A 26 17.87 7.99 -7.88
N GLY A 27 17.02 7.26 -8.62
CA GLY A 27 17.27 5.88 -9.02
C GLY A 27 17.18 4.89 -7.85
N GLN A 28 16.65 5.29 -6.71
CA GLN A 28 16.48 4.47 -5.51
C GLN A 28 15.02 4.46 -5.06
N ILE A 29 14.65 3.45 -4.29
CA ILE A 29 13.31 3.39 -3.68
C ILE A 29 13.24 4.50 -2.62
N ASP A 30 12.23 5.35 -2.72
CA ASP A 30 11.91 6.31 -1.66
C ASP A 30 11.10 5.57 -0.59
N ASP A 31 11.81 5.13 0.45
CA ASP A 31 11.23 4.38 1.56
C ASP A 31 10.16 5.18 2.31
N TYR A 32 10.28 6.52 2.36
CA TYR A 32 9.28 7.37 2.99
C TYR A 32 7.99 7.39 2.19
N VAL A 33 8.07 7.59 0.87
CA VAL A 33 6.89 7.55 -0.01
C VAL A 33 6.22 6.18 0.05
N MET A 34 7.01 5.10 0.07
CA MET A 34 6.49 3.74 0.18
C MET A 34 5.77 3.51 1.50
N ASP A 35 6.38 3.89 2.63
CA ASP A 35 5.81 3.69 3.97
C ASP A 35 4.51 4.47 4.18
N VAL A 36 4.44 5.70 3.67
CA VAL A 36 3.21 6.51 3.69
C VAL A 36 2.07 5.78 2.96
N LYS A 37 2.34 5.16 1.80
CA LYS A 37 1.32 4.45 1.02
C LYS A 37 0.94 3.11 1.62
N LEU A 38 1.88 2.37 2.19
CA LEU A 38 1.61 1.15 2.95
C LEU A 38 0.78 1.42 4.21
N THR A 39 1.03 2.56 4.88
CA THR A 39 0.23 3.02 6.02
C THR A 39 -1.19 3.37 5.60
N GLN A 40 -1.36 4.11 4.50
CA GLN A 40 -2.70 4.41 3.94
C GLN A 40 -3.46 3.12 3.59
N ALA A 41 -2.83 2.20 2.88
CA ALA A 41 -3.41 0.91 2.53
C ALA A 41 -3.81 0.10 3.77
N SER A 42 -3.00 0.14 4.82
CA SER A 42 -3.30 -0.55 6.08
C SER A 42 -4.51 0.05 6.79
N ALA A 43 -4.62 1.38 6.85
CA ALA A 43 -5.76 2.06 7.43
C ALA A 43 -7.06 1.78 6.66
N GLU A 44 -6.97 1.65 5.33
CA GLU A 44 -8.11 1.27 4.49
C GLU A 44 -8.58 -0.15 4.81
N ILE A 45 -7.66 -1.11 4.92
CA ILE A 45 -7.96 -2.48 5.37
C ILE A 45 -8.60 -2.47 6.77
N ASP A 46 -8.04 -1.70 7.71
CA ASP A 46 -8.58 -1.57 9.07
C ASP A 46 -10.00 -1.02 9.08
N SER A 47 -10.34 -0.10 8.17
CA SER A 47 -11.70 0.45 8.05
C SER A 47 -12.74 -0.60 7.68
N TYR A 48 -12.37 -1.55 6.79
CA TYR A 48 -13.23 -2.69 6.44
C TYR A 48 -13.37 -3.70 7.59
N LEU A 49 -12.32 -3.86 8.40
CA LEU A 49 -12.30 -4.81 9.51
C LEU A 49 -12.98 -4.26 10.78
N ALA A 50 -12.91 -2.95 11.03
CA ALA A 50 -13.39 -2.31 12.26
C ALA A 50 -14.89 -2.56 12.56
N GLY A 51 -15.70 -2.85 11.54
CA GLY A 51 -17.12 -3.17 11.72
C GLY A 51 -17.41 -4.59 12.22
N ARG A 52 -16.44 -5.52 12.17
CA ARG A 52 -16.66 -6.95 12.48
C ARG A 52 -15.57 -7.60 13.33
N TYR A 53 -14.36 -7.07 13.31
CA TYR A 53 -13.18 -7.67 13.94
C TYR A 53 -12.40 -6.63 14.76
N PRO A 54 -11.78 -7.03 15.87
CA PRO A 54 -10.87 -6.16 16.61
C PRO A 54 -9.66 -5.84 15.75
N THR A 55 -9.38 -4.54 15.61
CA THR A 55 -8.20 -4.02 14.90
C THR A 55 -7.13 -3.60 15.91
N PRO A 56 -5.83 -3.78 15.59
CA PRO A 56 -5.30 -4.44 14.39
C PRO A 56 -5.44 -5.96 14.44
N TRP A 57 -5.94 -6.56 13.35
CA TRP A 57 -6.15 -8.01 13.27
C TRP A 57 -4.82 -8.72 12.99
N PRO A 58 -4.42 -9.75 13.75
CA PRO A 58 -3.20 -10.50 13.43
C PRO A 58 -3.43 -11.35 12.17
N ASP A 59 -2.79 -10.96 11.07
CA ASP A 59 -2.92 -11.63 9.78
C ASP A 59 -2.13 -12.96 9.75
N THR A 60 -2.75 -14.05 10.20
CA THR A 60 -2.11 -15.38 10.26
C THR A 60 -1.77 -16.01 8.89
N PRO A 61 -2.53 -15.80 7.80
CA PRO A 61 -2.23 -16.42 6.50
C PRO A 61 -1.49 -15.51 5.50
N GLY A 62 -1.17 -14.25 5.84
CA GLY A 62 -0.48 -13.33 4.93
C GLY A 62 -1.35 -12.79 3.78
N ILE A 63 -2.67 -12.97 3.84
CA ILE A 63 -3.60 -12.52 2.81
C ILE A 63 -3.72 -10.99 2.82
N LEU A 64 -3.71 -10.36 4.01
CA LEU A 64 -3.74 -8.91 4.14
C LEU A 64 -2.43 -8.30 3.66
N VAL A 65 -1.30 -9.03 3.72
CA VAL A 65 -0.02 -8.58 3.13
C VAL A 65 -0.18 -8.35 1.63
N GLY A 66 -0.65 -9.37 0.89
CA GLY A 66 -0.83 -9.25 -0.57
C GLY A 66 -1.81 -8.14 -0.92
N ARG A 67 -2.94 -8.06 -0.20
CA ARG A 67 -3.94 -7.01 -0.44
C ARG A 67 -3.45 -5.61 -0.10
N CYS A 68 -2.67 -5.47 0.97
CA CYS A 68 -2.04 -4.21 1.33
C CYS A 68 -1.02 -3.77 0.28
N CYS A 69 -0.25 -4.70 -0.30
CA CYS A 69 0.66 -4.43 -1.41
C CYS A 69 -0.07 -3.95 -2.67
N ASP A 70 -1.17 -4.60 -3.04
CA ASP A 70 -1.99 -4.20 -4.20
C ASP A 70 -2.60 -2.81 -4.03
N ILE A 71 -3.18 -2.51 -2.86
CA ILE A 71 -3.73 -1.18 -2.54
C ILE A 71 -2.61 -0.14 -2.54
N ALA A 72 -1.47 -0.42 -1.90
CA ALA A 72 -0.34 0.52 -1.87
C ALA A 72 0.19 0.81 -3.28
N ARG A 73 0.30 -0.21 -4.14
CA ARG A 73 0.66 -0.03 -5.56
C ARG A 73 -0.38 0.81 -6.30
N TYR A 74 -1.66 0.54 -6.10
CA TYR A 74 -2.73 1.35 -6.68
C TYR A 74 -2.64 2.82 -6.23
N LEU A 75 -2.38 3.08 -4.95
CA LEU A 75 -2.20 4.43 -4.41
C LEU A 75 -0.92 5.13 -4.90
N LEU A 76 0.11 4.36 -5.26
CA LEU A 76 1.35 4.86 -5.88
C LEU A 76 1.13 5.22 -7.36
N CYS A 77 0.46 4.35 -8.13
CA CYS A 77 0.08 4.62 -9.52
C CYS A 77 -0.98 5.73 -9.63
N GLY A 78 -1.97 5.70 -8.74
CA GLY A 78 -3.18 6.52 -8.76
C GLY A 78 -3.04 7.89 -8.11
N ALA A 79 -1.83 8.33 -7.76
CA ALA A 79 -1.60 9.71 -7.32
C ALA A 79 -1.95 10.78 -8.40
N GLY A 80 -2.43 10.36 -9.59
CA GLY A 80 -3.08 11.19 -10.61
C GLY A 80 -4.60 11.05 -10.74
N THR A 81 -5.28 10.18 -9.99
CA THR A 81 -6.74 9.99 -10.08
C THR A 81 -7.37 10.25 -8.73
N GLN A 82 -7.84 11.49 -8.57
CA GLN A 82 -8.81 11.86 -7.54
C GLN A 82 -9.95 10.85 -7.50
N SER A 83 -10.38 10.52 -6.29
CA SER A 83 -11.58 9.78 -5.97
C SER A 83 -12.66 10.00 -7.03
N THR A 84 -13.12 8.94 -7.68
CA THR A 84 -14.48 8.95 -8.21
C THR A 84 -15.39 9.18 -7.02
N GLU A 85 -15.80 10.44 -6.86
CA GLU A 85 -16.93 10.84 -6.04
C GLU A 85 -18.12 10.02 -6.51
N GLU A 86 -18.46 8.99 -5.73
CA GLU A 86 -19.69 8.25 -5.96
C GLU A 86 -20.83 9.11 -5.40
N TYR A 87 -21.48 9.81 -6.33
CA TYR A 87 -22.66 10.65 -6.10
C TYR A 87 -23.79 9.81 -5.50
N THR A 88 -24.35 10.21 -4.36
CA THR A 88 -25.72 9.84 -3.95
C THR A 88 -26.39 11.04 -3.32
#